data_AF-A0A842LGI3-F1
#
_entry.id   AF-A0A842LGI3-F1
#
_cell.length_a   1.000
_cell.length_b   1.000
_cell.length_c   1.000
_cell.angle_alpha   90.00
_cell.angle_beta   90.00
_cell.angle_gamma   90.00
#
_symmetry.space_group_name_H-M   'P 1'
#
loop_
_entity.id
_entity.type
_entity.pdbx_description
1 polymer ?
#
loop_
_entity_poly.entity_id
_entity_poly.type
_entity_poly.pdbx_seq_one_letter_code
_entity_poly.pdbx_strand_id
1 'polypeptide(L)'
;MYNHFRISFLVLLLVLPLVSGETCEPYETYSITSILPGNGYAFIIVHHSEWICERVAGEETLRRNMPYGEYDLYYLFNGSNLLFLGRSNLLLGEPSIMAEINGTFYILQRREEIIPYKNITLIINGEARNFTITAQKTETRVYRFEGCADLAWNCTRVELQNGTVVSNCTESPVLDYFFAENRRSLEGIRGEIHDGFVTFPNSNYKIPVFEFERHFSDFFEGKELSKALSALYALPVDGGILIYYPGEIRAEKGSFLSELPLVFFYDGENLRHLDMSTDMQELPECNPSQAQTEKNKKEICGIGTLLLLMIMPLVLKKLHQVKDN
;
A
#
# COMPACT_ATOMS: atom_id res chain seq x y z
N MET A 1 16.82 -17.94 -80.23
CA MET A 1 16.02 -18.63 -79.20
C MET A 1 16.35 -18.00 -77.85
N TYR A 2 15.56 -17.01 -77.41
CA TYR A 2 15.68 -16.40 -76.07
C TYR A 2 14.43 -16.80 -75.29
N ASN A 3 14.51 -17.92 -74.58
CA ASN A 3 13.52 -18.34 -73.59
C ASN A 3 14.30 -18.84 -72.39
N HIS A 4 14.51 -17.96 -71.40
CA HIS A 4 14.61 -18.27 -69.97
C HIS A 4 15.05 -17.03 -69.20
N PHE A 5 14.13 -16.08 -69.02
CA PHE A 5 14.30 -15.03 -68.01
C PHE A 5 12.91 -14.60 -67.52
N ARG A 6 12.14 -15.55 -66.97
CA ARG A 6 10.83 -15.28 -66.35
C ARG A 6 10.57 -16.04 -65.06
N ILE A 7 11.61 -16.54 -64.40
CA ILE A 7 11.51 -17.18 -63.08
C ILE A 7 12.61 -16.57 -62.20
N SER A 8 12.42 -15.33 -61.77
CA SER A 8 13.28 -14.75 -60.74
C SER A 8 12.58 -13.65 -59.94
N PHE A 9 11.56 -13.00 -60.51
CA PHE A 9 10.79 -11.99 -59.78
C PHE A 9 9.73 -12.57 -58.82
N LEU A 10 9.19 -13.76 -59.12
CA LEU A 10 8.12 -14.38 -58.32
C LEU A 10 8.64 -15.10 -57.07
N VAL A 11 9.92 -15.50 -57.06
CA VAL A 11 10.57 -16.08 -55.87
C VAL A 11 11.01 -14.99 -54.89
N LEU A 12 11.31 -13.78 -55.38
CA LEU A 12 11.73 -12.66 -54.51
C LEU A 12 10.58 -12.09 -53.66
N LEU A 13 9.33 -12.22 -54.13
CA LEU A 13 8.13 -11.86 -53.36
C LEU A 13 7.76 -12.86 -52.25
N LEU A 14 8.35 -14.06 -52.28
CA LEU A 14 8.17 -15.10 -51.25
C LEU A 14 9.19 -14.98 -50.10
N VAL A 15 10.14 -14.04 -50.18
CA VAL A 15 11.17 -13.77 -49.15
C VAL A 15 11.00 -12.38 -48.53
N LEU A 16 9.82 -11.78 -48.65
CA LEU A 16 9.44 -10.77 -47.67
C LEU A 16 9.36 -11.53 -46.34
N PRO A 17 10.19 -11.21 -45.33
CA PRO A 17 9.92 -11.72 -44.01
C PRO A 17 8.49 -11.26 -43.73
N LEU A 18 7.59 -12.20 -43.47
CA LEU A 18 6.43 -11.89 -42.66
C LEU A 18 7.03 -11.16 -41.47
N VAL A 19 6.85 -9.85 -41.42
CA VAL A 19 7.07 -9.08 -40.20
C VAL A 19 6.12 -9.78 -39.25
N SER A 20 6.69 -10.64 -38.42
CA SER A 20 6.04 -11.17 -37.24
C SER A 20 5.60 -9.91 -36.52
N GLY A 21 4.34 -9.52 -36.68
CA GLY A 21 3.76 -8.49 -35.84
C GLY A 21 4.05 -8.96 -34.43
N GLU A 22 4.81 -8.16 -33.68
CA GLU A 22 4.90 -8.35 -32.24
C GLU A 22 3.45 -8.54 -31.77
N THR A 23 3.18 -9.68 -31.13
CA THR A 23 1.84 -9.94 -30.64
C THR A 23 1.56 -8.83 -29.64
N CYS A 24 0.59 -7.98 -29.96
CA CYS A 24 0.17 -6.96 -29.04
C CYS A 24 -0.59 -7.69 -27.92
N GLU A 25 0.09 -7.86 -26.78
CA GLU A 25 -0.46 -8.53 -25.63
C GLU A 25 -0.59 -7.51 -24.49
N PRO A 26 -1.82 -7.24 -24.01
CA PRO A 26 -2.03 -6.33 -22.89
C PRO A 26 -1.42 -6.91 -21.62
N TYR A 27 -0.92 -6.04 -20.76
CA TYR A 27 -0.33 -6.42 -19.48
C TYR A 27 -0.47 -5.30 -18.46
N GLU A 28 -0.21 -5.61 -17.21
CA GLU A 28 -0.17 -4.64 -16.12
C GLU A 28 1.25 -4.56 -15.56
N THR A 29 1.59 -3.40 -15.03
CA THR A 29 2.89 -3.16 -14.40
C THR A 29 2.70 -2.61 -13.01
N TYR A 30 3.49 -3.12 -12.08
CA TYR A 30 3.44 -2.76 -10.67
C TYR A 30 4.84 -2.40 -10.19
N SER A 31 4.97 -1.27 -9.49
CA SER A 31 6.25 -0.87 -8.90
C SER A 31 6.03 -0.13 -7.59
N ILE A 32 6.87 -0.40 -6.59
CA ILE A 32 6.85 0.38 -5.36
C ILE A 32 7.51 1.73 -5.63
N THR A 33 6.74 2.81 -5.47
CA THR A 33 7.24 4.16 -5.72
C THR A 33 7.57 4.93 -4.45
N SER A 34 7.01 4.52 -3.31
CA SER A 34 7.29 5.14 -2.03
C SER A 34 7.14 4.13 -0.89
N ILE A 35 8.04 4.21 0.08
CA ILE A 35 7.88 3.58 1.39
C ILE A 35 8.20 4.61 2.45
N LEU A 36 7.25 4.84 3.36
CA LEU A 36 7.35 5.84 4.41
C LEU A 36 7.24 5.14 5.76
N PRO A 37 8.35 5.03 6.52
CA PRO A 37 8.32 4.43 7.84
C PRO A 37 7.57 5.33 8.83
N GLY A 38 6.88 4.68 9.77
CA GLY A 38 6.44 5.26 11.02
C GLY A 38 6.88 4.37 12.18
N ASN A 39 6.59 4.80 13.41
CA ASN A 39 6.97 4.07 14.62
C ASN A 39 6.29 2.68 14.66
N GLY A 40 6.97 1.65 14.15
CA GLY A 40 6.50 0.26 14.11
C GLY A 40 5.64 -0.12 12.89
N TYR A 41 5.42 0.79 11.94
CA TYR A 41 4.61 0.54 10.73
C TYR A 41 5.26 1.17 9.50
N ALA A 42 4.77 0.83 8.31
CA ALA A 42 5.22 1.45 7.08
C ALA A 42 4.06 1.66 6.09
N PHE A 43 4.00 2.84 5.49
CA PHE A 43 3.12 3.09 4.35
C PHE A 43 3.85 2.75 3.06
N ILE A 44 3.20 1.97 2.20
CA ILE A 44 3.75 1.50 0.93
C ILE A 44 2.82 2.00 -0.18
N ILE A 45 3.40 2.68 -1.16
CA ILE A 45 2.69 3.18 -2.34
C ILE A 45 3.17 2.36 -3.54
N VAL A 46 2.24 1.64 -4.16
CA VAL A 46 2.50 0.83 -5.35
C VAL A 46 1.82 1.47 -6.54
N HIS A 47 2.60 1.86 -7.52
CA HIS A 47 2.11 2.42 -8.76
C HIS A 47 1.69 1.29 -9.69
N HIS A 48 0.47 1.38 -10.21
CA HIS A 48 -0.09 0.49 -11.22
C HIS A 48 -0.22 1.24 -12.56
N SER A 49 0.24 0.60 -13.63
CA SER A 49 0.04 1.04 -15.01
C SER A 49 -0.47 -0.10 -15.88
N GLU A 50 -1.63 0.09 -16.50
CA GLU A 50 -2.24 -0.84 -17.45
C GLU A 50 -1.83 -0.52 -18.89
N TRP A 51 -1.41 -1.54 -19.62
CA TRP A 51 -1.07 -1.48 -21.03
C TRP A 51 -2.11 -2.23 -21.87
N ILE A 52 -2.65 -1.54 -22.85
CA ILE A 52 -3.68 -2.04 -23.76
C ILE A 52 -3.18 -2.04 -25.20
N CYS A 53 -3.84 -2.86 -26.01
CA CYS A 53 -3.62 -2.88 -27.45
C CYS A 53 -4.61 -1.95 -28.15
N GLU A 54 -4.08 -0.91 -28.77
CA GLU A 54 -4.85 0.04 -29.56
C GLU A 54 -4.46 -0.09 -31.03
N ARG A 55 -5.47 -0.09 -31.92
CA ARG A 55 -5.23 -0.10 -33.36
C ARG A 55 -4.94 1.31 -33.87
N VAL A 56 -3.70 1.56 -34.25
CA VAL A 56 -3.24 2.84 -34.79
C VAL A 56 -2.77 2.65 -36.22
N ALA A 57 -3.36 3.41 -37.16
CA ALA A 57 -3.05 3.33 -38.59
C ALA A 57 -3.13 1.91 -39.21
N GLY A 58 -3.96 1.04 -38.62
CA GLY A 58 -4.17 -0.33 -39.11
C GLY A 58 -3.33 -1.40 -38.42
N GLU A 59 -2.32 -0.99 -37.63
CA GLU A 59 -1.43 -1.85 -36.83
C GLU A 59 -1.87 -1.86 -35.36
N GLU A 60 -1.73 -2.99 -34.67
CA GLU A 60 -1.94 -3.05 -33.23
C GLU A 60 -0.68 -2.58 -32.51
N THR A 61 -0.84 -1.61 -31.61
CA THR A 61 0.26 -1.00 -30.88
C THR A 61 -0.05 -1.01 -29.40
N LEU A 62 0.97 -1.34 -28.61
CA LEU A 62 0.86 -1.32 -27.17
C LEU A 62 0.91 0.14 -26.66
N ARG A 63 -0.06 0.52 -25.84
CA ARG A 63 -0.17 1.86 -25.26
C ARG A 63 -0.66 1.79 -23.83
N ARG A 64 -0.25 2.77 -23.02
CA ARG A 64 -0.79 2.94 -21.67
C ARG A 64 -2.25 3.34 -21.74
N ASN A 65 -3.08 2.71 -20.91
CA ASN A 65 -4.49 3.06 -20.76
C ASN A 65 -4.62 4.34 -19.93
N MET A 66 -4.34 5.48 -20.54
CA MET A 66 -4.38 6.78 -19.87
C MET A 66 -5.78 7.42 -19.95
N PRO A 67 -6.29 8.09 -18.89
CA PRO A 67 -5.74 8.14 -17.53
C PRO A 67 -6.20 6.96 -16.64
N TYR A 68 -7.21 6.19 -17.06
CA TYR A 68 -7.96 5.27 -16.18
C TYR A 68 -7.16 4.05 -15.69
N GLY A 69 -6.17 3.62 -16.44
CA GLY A 69 -5.26 2.52 -16.14
C GLY A 69 -4.03 2.93 -15.32
N GLU A 70 -3.92 4.18 -14.91
CA GLU A 70 -2.81 4.70 -14.11
C GLU A 70 -3.31 5.10 -12.73
N TYR A 71 -2.90 4.40 -11.68
CA TYR A 71 -3.30 4.74 -10.32
C TYR A 71 -2.29 4.20 -9.31
N ASP A 72 -2.31 4.80 -8.12
CA ASP A 72 -1.50 4.35 -7.00
C ASP A 72 -2.37 3.55 -6.01
N LEU A 73 -1.85 2.42 -5.55
CA LEU A 73 -2.40 1.57 -4.50
C LEU A 73 -1.66 1.87 -3.19
N TYR A 74 -2.42 2.04 -2.11
CA TYR A 74 -1.90 2.43 -0.81
C TYR A 74 -2.07 1.30 0.20
N TYR A 75 -0.97 0.92 0.83
CA TYR A 75 -0.92 -0.15 1.82
C TYR A 75 -0.29 0.35 3.12
N LEU A 76 -0.78 -0.18 4.24
CA LEU A 76 -0.19 -0.02 5.56
C LEU A 76 0.32 -1.38 6.05
N PHE A 77 1.63 -1.49 6.24
CA PHE A 77 2.22 -2.60 6.98
C PHE A 77 2.11 -2.34 8.48
N ASN A 78 1.46 -3.24 9.21
CA ASN A 78 1.18 -3.09 10.64
C ASN A 78 2.07 -3.95 11.56
N GLY A 79 3.19 -4.47 11.06
CA GLY A 79 4.04 -5.43 11.77
C GLY A 79 3.72 -6.90 11.47
N SER A 80 2.54 -7.20 10.91
CA SER A 80 2.21 -8.56 10.48
C SER A 80 1.87 -8.64 9.01
N ASN A 81 0.89 -7.85 8.57
CA ASN A 81 0.24 -7.97 7.27
C ASN A 81 0.18 -6.60 6.58
N LEU A 82 -0.17 -6.62 5.30
CA LEU A 82 -0.52 -5.41 4.55
C LEU A 82 -2.03 -5.16 4.64
N LEU A 83 -2.40 -3.96 5.05
CA LEU A 83 -3.76 -3.46 5.02
C LEU A 83 -3.94 -2.56 3.80
N PHE A 84 -4.85 -2.92 2.91
CA PHE A 84 -5.18 -2.06 1.77
C PHE A 84 -6.04 -0.88 2.23
N LEU A 85 -5.55 0.33 1.95
CA LEU A 85 -6.18 1.59 2.36
C LEU A 85 -7.06 2.19 1.28
N GLY A 86 -6.74 1.91 0.01
CA GLY A 86 -7.45 2.45 -1.14
C GLY A 86 -6.54 2.66 -2.34
N ARG A 87 -7.16 3.16 -3.41
CA ARG A 87 -6.48 3.57 -4.65
C ARG A 87 -6.74 5.04 -4.93
N SER A 88 -5.82 5.69 -5.62
CA SER A 88 -5.97 7.08 -6.07
C SER A 88 -5.37 7.28 -7.45
N ASN A 89 -6.10 7.97 -8.31
CA ASN A 89 -5.65 8.43 -9.62
C ASN A 89 -5.48 9.96 -9.65
N LEU A 90 -4.25 10.43 -9.46
CA LEU A 90 -3.92 11.85 -9.49
C LEU A 90 -4.20 12.51 -10.85
N LEU A 91 -4.17 11.75 -11.96
CA LEU A 91 -4.49 12.27 -13.30
C LEU A 91 -5.97 12.60 -13.46
N LEU A 92 -6.84 11.97 -12.65
CA LEU A 92 -8.27 12.26 -12.55
C LEU A 92 -8.60 13.30 -11.47
N GLY A 93 -7.58 13.87 -10.81
CA GLY A 93 -7.75 14.82 -9.71
C GLY A 93 -8.25 14.15 -8.42
N GLU A 94 -8.07 12.85 -8.26
CA GLU A 94 -8.38 12.16 -7.00
C GLU A 94 -7.34 12.52 -5.93
N PRO A 95 -7.75 12.69 -4.66
CA PRO A 95 -6.81 12.94 -3.57
C PRO A 95 -6.00 11.68 -3.27
N SER A 96 -4.74 11.87 -2.86
CA SER A 96 -3.96 10.79 -2.26
C SER A 96 -4.70 10.18 -1.06
N ILE A 97 -4.44 8.91 -0.78
CA ILE A 97 -5.04 8.19 0.35
C ILE A 97 -4.30 8.48 1.65
N MET A 98 -3.07 9.00 1.59
CA MET A 98 -2.26 9.29 2.77
C MET A 98 -1.61 10.66 2.65
N ALA A 99 -1.47 11.38 3.77
CA ALA A 99 -0.72 12.62 3.86
C ALA A 99 0.11 12.64 5.15
N GLU A 100 1.31 13.20 5.09
CA GLU A 100 2.12 13.47 6.27
C GLU A 100 2.03 14.96 6.64
N ILE A 101 1.62 15.25 7.87
CA ILE A 101 1.48 16.61 8.39
C ILE A 101 2.31 16.71 9.66
N ASN A 102 3.41 17.47 9.60
CA ASN A 102 4.33 17.69 10.72
C ASN A 102 4.83 16.38 11.37
N GLY A 103 5.19 15.36 10.57
CA GLY A 103 5.64 14.06 11.09
C GLY A 103 4.52 13.12 11.54
N THR A 104 3.25 13.50 11.36
CA THR A 104 2.09 12.67 11.70
C THR A 104 1.37 12.23 10.42
N PHE A 105 1.06 10.94 10.32
CA PHE A 105 0.36 10.41 9.15
C PHE A 105 -1.16 10.55 9.30
N TYR A 106 -1.79 10.92 8.20
CA TYR A 106 -3.24 10.97 8.05
C TYR A 106 -3.67 10.07 6.90
N ILE A 107 -4.74 9.32 7.09
CA ILE A 107 -5.27 8.37 6.12
C ILE A 107 -6.69 8.80 5.72
N LEU A 108 -6.93 8.95 4.43
CA LEU A 108 -8.23 9.25 3.84
C LEU A 108 -8.85 7.96 3.31
N GLN A 109 -9.99 7.55 3.86
CA GLN A 109 -10.79 6.44 3.34
C GLN A 109 -12.08 6.96 2.73
N ARG A 110 -12.38 6.50 1.51
CA ARG A 110 -13.65 6.77 0.82
C ARG A 110 -14.40 5.46 0.60
N ARG A 111 -15.65 5.40 1.03
CA ARG A 111 -16.58 4.29 0.79
C ARG A 111 -17.76 4.79 0.00
N GLU A 112 -18.15 4.04 -1.02
CA GLU A 112 -19.32 4.33 -1.83
C GLU A 112 -20.28 3.14 -1.78
N GLU A 113 -21.54 3.43 -1.48
CA GLU A 113 -22.59 2.42 -1.41
C GLU A 113 -23.89 2.94 -2.02
N ILE A 114 -24.65 2.05 -2.66
CA ILE A 114 -25.99 2.35 -3.14
C ILE A 114 -26.97 1.98 -2.04
N ILE A 115 -27.66 2.97 -1.48
CA ILE A 115 -28.62 2.80 -0.39
C ILE A 115 -30.07 2.95 -0.88
N PRO A 116 -31.04 2.24 -0.29
CA PRO A 116 -32.45 2.51 -0.52
C PRO A 116 -32.83 3.87 0.11
N TYR A 117 -33.50 4.72 -0.65
CA TYR A 117 -33.94 6.05 -0.19
C TYR A 117 -35.45 6.10 0.06
N LYS A 118 -36.26 5.64 -0.89
CA LYS A 118 -37.72 5.70 -0.78
C LYS A 118 -38.40 4.65 -1.64
N ASN A 119 -39.47 4.05 -1.12
CA ASN A 119 -40.36 3.18 -1.88
C ASN A 119 -41.51 3.98 -2.47
N ILE A 120 -41.76 3.80 -3.77
CA ILE A 120 -42.90 4.38 -4.49
C ILE A 120 -43.74 3.24 -5.05
N THR A 121 -45.05 3.33 -4.85
CA THR A 121 -46.01 2.46 -5.52
C THR A 121 -46.60 3.21 -6.70
N LEU A 122 -46.43 2.66 -7.91
CA LEU A 122 -47.02 3.18 -9.15
C LEU A 122 -48.08 2.19 -9.64
N ILE A 123 -49.24 2.71 -10.06
CA ILE A 123 -50.26 1.88 -10.70
C ILE A 123 -50.02 1.93 -12.21
N ILE A 124 -49.60 0.82 -12.80
CA ILE A 124 -49.36 0.68 -14.25
C ILE A 124 -50.39 -0.31 -14.78
N ASN A 125 -51.27 0.15 -15.68
CA ASN A 125 -52.34 -0.67 -16.25
C ASN A 125 -53.27 -1.32 -15.22
N GLY A 126 -53.53 -0.64 -14.09
CA GLY A 126 -54.39 -1.14 -13.00
C GLY A 126 -53.68 -2.03 -11.97
N GLU A 127 -52.42 -2.38 -12.19
CA GLU A 127 -51.61 -3.15 -11.24
C GLU A 127 -50.67 -2.24 -10.44
N ALA A 128 -50.65 -2.41 -9.12
CA ALA A 128 -49.70 -1.73 -8.25
C ALA A 128 -48.31 -2.37 -8.34
N ARG A 129 -47.31 -1.58 -8.72
CA ARG A 129 -45.90 -1.98 -8.76
C ARG A 129 -45.08 -1.12 -7.81
N ASN A 130 -44.25 -1.77 -7.00
CA ASN A 130 -43.36 -1.11 -6.05
C ASN A 130 -41.99 -0.90 -6.69
N PHE A 131 -41.49 0.33 -6.63
CA PHE A 131 -40.17 0.73 -7.09
C PHE A 131 -39.41 1.35 -5.91
N THR A 132 -38.18 0.90 -5.70
CA THR A 132 -37.28 1.49 -4.71
C THR A 132 -36.40 2.51 -5.42
N ILE A 133 -36.52 3.78 -5.04
CA ILE A 133 -35.56 4.79 -5.41
C ILE A 133 -34.30 4.56 -4.58
N THR A 134 -33.17 4.47 -5.24
CA THR A 134 -31.87 4.37 -4.60
C THR A 134 -31.18 5.74 -4.57
N ALA A 135 -30.18 5.85 -3.70
CA ALA A 135 -29.27 6.97 -3.62
C ALA A 135 -27.83 6.46 -3.55
N GLN A 136 -26.90 7.22 -4.09
CA GLN A 136 -25.48 6.96 -3.90
C GLN A 136 -25.04 7.66 -2.62
N LYS A 137 -24.58 6.89 -1.64
CA LYS A 137 -23.97 7.42 -0.43
C LYS A 137 -22.46 7.27 -0.53
N THR A 138 -21.77 8.39 -0.40
CA THR A 138 -20.31 8.47 -0.32
C THR A 138 -19.94 8.90 1.09
N GLU A 139 -19.20 8.06 1.80
CA GLU A 139 -18.63 8.37 3.10
C GLU A 139 -17.12 8.57 2.95
N THR A 140 -16.63 9.75 3.33
CA THR A 140 -15.21 10.06 3.39
C THR A 140 -14.82 10.29 4.83
N ARG A 141 -13.79 9.58 5.30
CA ARG A 141 -13.24 9.71 6.65
C ARG A 141 -11.75 9.98 6.57
N VAL A 142 -11.27 10.87 7.41
CA VAL A 142 -9.84 11.11 7.60
C VAL A 142 -9.47 10.70 9.02
N TYR A 143 -8.48 9.82 9.13
CA TYR A 143 -7.95 9.36 10.40
C TYR A 143 -6.55 9.90 10.61
N ARG A 144 -6.25 10.36 11.83
CA ARG A 144 -4.87 10.53 12.29
C ARG A 144 -4.35 9.16 12.71
N PHE A 145 -3.18 8.76 12.22
CA PHE A 145 -2.63 7.43 12.45
C PHE A 145 -1.30 7.48 13.21
N GLU A 146 -1.29 6.88 14.40
CA GLU A 146 -0.14 6.74 15.29
C GLU A 146 -0.12 5.32 15.90
N GLY A 147 -0.08 4.30 15.04
CA GLY A 147 -0.23 2.89 15.45
C GLY A 147 -1.67 2.44 15.70
N CYS A 148 -2.61 3.39 15.85
CA CYS A 148 -4.05 3.20 15.76
C CYS A 148 -4.68 4.40 15.05
N ALA A 149 -5.90 4.24 14.54
CA ALA A 149 -6.64 5.26 13.82
C ALA A 149 -7.57 6.05 14.75
N ASP A 150 -7.37 7.36 14.81
CA ASP A 150 -8.21 8.33 15.51
C ASP A 150 -8.96 9.19 14.48
N LEU A 151 -10.29 9.27 14.57
CA LEU A 151 -11.10 9.96 13.57
C LEU A 151 -10.91 11.48 13.67
N ALA A 152 -10.28 12.08 12.66
CA ALA A 152 -10.00 13.51 12.60
C ALA A 152 -11.09 14.30 11.85
N TRP A 153 -11.71 13.67 10.84
CA TRP A 153 -12.78 14.31 10.05
C TRP A 153 -13.67 13.27 9.37
N ASN A 154 -14.94 13.58 9.20
CA ASN A 154 -15.89 12.76 8.46
C ASN A 154 -16.84 13.61 7.61
N CYS A 155 -17.25 13.04 6.48
CA CYS A 155 -18.19 13.61 5.55
C CYS A 155 -19.00 12.49 4.93
N THR A 156 -20.30 12.65 4.93
CA THR A 156 -21.27 11.78 4.26
C THR A 156 -22.03 12.64 3.27
N ARG A 157 -21.96 12.24 2.01
CA ARG A 157 -22.72 12.83 0.92
C ARG A 157 -23.69 11.78 0.39
N VAL A 158 -24.95 12.14 0.26
CA VAL A 158 -26.00 11.30 -0.32
C VAL A 158 -26.54 12.01 -1.55
N GLU A 159 -26.35 11.40 -2.71
CA GLU A 159 -26.80 11.88 -4.01
C GLU A 159 -27.98 11.05 -4.51
N LEU A 160 -29.12 11.70 -4.67
CA LEU A 160 -30.33 11.08 -5.19
C LEU A 160 -30.27 11.01 -6.73
N GLN A 161 -30.98 10.05 -7.33
CA GLN A 161 -31.06 9.91 -8.79
C GLN A 161 -31.60 11.16 -9.52
N ASN A 162 -32.28 12.06 -8.81
CA ASN A 162 -32.77 13.33 -9.36
C ASN A 162 -31.72 14.47 -9.28
N GLY A 163 -30.49 14.17 -8.87
CA GLY A 163 -29.40 15.14 -8.69
C GLY A 163 -29.44 15.93 -7.37
N THR A 164 -30.40 15.67 -6.48
CA THR A 164 -30.42 16.31 -5.16
C THR A 164 -29.31 15.74 -4.30
N VAL A 165 -28.50 16.62 -3.69
CA VAL A 165 -27.38 16.25 -2.82
C VAL A 165 -27.69 16.69 -1.39
N VAL A 166 -27.61 15.75 -0.46
CA VAL A 166 -27.65 16.02 0.99
C VAL A 166 -26.27 15.67 1.56
N SER A 167 -25.66 16.58 2.31
CA SER A 167 -24.34 16.30 2.89
C SER A 167 -24.18 16.94 4.27
N ASN A 168 -23.33 16.33 5.10
CA ASN A 168 -22.90 16.88 6.40
C ASN A 168 -21.43 17.33 6.38
N CYS A 169 -20.87 17.55 5.19
CA CYS A 169 -19.45 17.80 5.02
C CYS A 169 -19.10 19.20 5.50
N THR A 170 -18.20 19.29 6.48
CA THR A 170 -17.63 20.55 6.94
C THR A 170 -16.28 20.77 6.26
N GLU A 171 -15.94 22.02 5.98
CA GLU A 171 -14.59 22.35 5.51
C GLU A 171 -13.55 21.92 6.55
N SER A 172 -12.44 21.35 6.08
CA SER A 172 -11.32 20.98 6.94
C SER A 172 -10.01 21.19 6.18
N PRO A 173 -9.09 22.02 6.72
CA PRO A 173 -7.81 22.29 6.07
C PRO A 173 -6.91 21.05 5.98
N VAL A 174 -7.24 19.96 6.70
CA VAL A 174 -6.53 18.68 6.57
C VAL A 174 -6.66 18.09 5.15
N LEU A 175 -7.75 18.38 4.45
CA LEU A 175 -8.03 17.82 3.13
C LEU A 175 -7.06 18.34 2.07
N ASP A 176 -6.61 19.59 2.20
CA ASP A 176 -5.69 20.22 1.23
C ASP A 176 -4.36 19.46 1.13
N TYR A 177 -3.92 18.83 2.21
CA TYR A 177 -2.70 18.04 2.24
C TYR A 177 -2.77 16.76 1.39
N PHE A 178 -3.96 16.21 1.16
CA PHE A 178 -4.13 15.02 0.31
C PHE A 178 -4.10 15.36 -1.19
N PHE A 179 -4.22 16.63 -1.55
CA PHE A 179 -4.05 17.12 -2.92
C PHE A 179 -2.65 17.67 -3.19
N ALA A 180 -1.81 17.79 -2.15
CA ALA A 180 -0.41 18.12 -2.32
C ALA A 180 0.33 16.91 -2.94
N GLU A 181 1.26 17.17 -3.86
CA GLU A 181 2.16 16.12 -4.34
C GLU A 181 3.00 15.59 -3.18
N ASN A 182 2.67 14.39 -2.70
CA ASN A 182 3.56 13.66 -1.81
C ASN A 182 4.81 13.26 -2.59
N ARG A 183 5.97 13.59 -2.01
CA ARG A 183 7.26 13.21 -2.59
C ARG A 183 7.40 11.69 -2.49
N ARG A 184 7.56 11.04 -3.64
CA ARG A 184 7.99 9.64 -3.74
C ARG A 184 9.36 9.51 -3.07
N SER A 185 9.40 8.85 -1.92
CA SER A 185 10.65 8.55 -1.20
C SER A 185 10.73 7.05 -1.00
N LEU A 186 11.78 6.43 -1.53
CA LEU A 186 12.11 5.05 -1.23
C LEU A 186 13.11 5.08 -0.07
N GLU A 187 12.75 4.44 1.03
CA GLU A 187 13.61 4.29 2.19
C GLU A 187 14.03 2.83 2.38
N GLY A 188 15.30 2.62 2.66
CA GLY A 188 15.83 1.30 2.95
C GLY A 188 17.31 1.17 2.60
N ILE A 189 17.86 0.04 3.01
CA ILE A 189 19.24 -0.36 2.71
C ILE A 189 19.16 -1.42 1.62
N ARG A 190 19.89 -1.20 0.53
CA ARG A 190 19.98 -2.17 -0.57
C ARG A 190 20.66 -3.47 -0.09
N GLY A 191 20.10 -4.60 -0.47
CA GLY A 191 20.64 -5.92 -0.20
C GLY A 191 21.80 -6.29 -1.12
N GLU A 192 22.66 -7.16 -0.63
CA GLU A 192 23.79 -7.75 -1.33
C GLU A 192 23.71 -9.27 -1.28
N ILE A 193 24.06 -9.92 -2.39
CA ILE A 193 24.12 -11.37 -2.48
C ILE A 193 25.56 -11.83 -2.27
N HIS A 194 25.80 -12.58 -1.21
CA HIS A 194 27.10 -13.20 -0.93
C HIS A 194 26.89 -14.62 -0.38
N ASP A 195 27.71 -15.57 -0.84
CA ASP A 195 27.72 -16.97 -0.39
C ASP A 195 26.35 -17.68 -0.42
N GLY A 196 25.47 -17.32 -1.36
CA GLY A 196 24.11 -17.89 -1.48
C GLY A 196 23.07 -17.28 -0.55
N PHE A 197 23.37 -16.15 0.11
CA PHE A 197 22.46 -15.41 0.97
C PHE A 197 22.27 -13.99 0.47
N VAL A 198 21.04 -13.48 0.60
CA VAL A 198 20.75 -12.05 0.59
C VAL A 198 21.05 -11.51 2.00
N THR A 199 21.87 -10.47 2.05
CA THR A 199 22.28 -9.80 3.28
C THR A 199 22.05 -8.31 3.14
N PHE A 200 21.85 -7.61 4.26
CA PHE A 200 21.69 -6.16 4.24
C PHE A 200 22.81 -5.52 5.07
N PRO A 201 23.54 -4.53 4.53
CA PRO A 201 24.57 -3.80 5.27
C PRO A 201 24.09 -3.35 6.64
N ASN A 202 24.97 -3.45 7.64
CA ASN A 202 24.68 -3.12 9.04
C ASN A 202 23.56 -3.94 9.70
N SER A 203 23.19 -5.09 9.12
CA SER A 203 22.28 -6.05 9.72
C SER A 203 22.95 -7.41 9.90
N ASN A 204 22.43 -8.22 10.82
CA ASN A 204 22.83 -9.62 10.99
C ASN A 204 21.94 -10.58 10.22
N TYR A 205 21.00 -10.07 9.41
CA TYR A 205 20.06 -10.90 8.68
C TYR A 205 20.75 -11.55 7.48
N LYS A 206 20.61 -12.87 7.39
CA LYS A 206 21.10 -13.69 6.29
C LYS A 206 19.96 -14.57 5.82
N ILE A 207 19.40 -14.24 4.66
CA ILE A 207 18.24 -14.94 4.13
C ILE A 207 18.72 -15.75 2.92
N PRO A 208 18.52 -17.08 2.90
CA PRO A 208 18.92 -17.88 1.76
C PRO A 208 18.29 -17.37 0.46
N VAL A 209 19.07 -17.29 -0.61
CA VAL A 209 18.59 -16.77 -1.90
C VAL A 209 17.38 -17.56 -2.42
N PHE A 210 17.35 -18.88 -2.19
CA PHE A 210 16.25 -19.75 -2.64
C PHE A 210 14.87 -19.37 -2.05
N GLU A 211 14.84 -18.71 -0.88
CA GLU A 211 13.58 -18.26 -0.25
C GLU A 211 12.91 -17.13 -1.05
N PHE A 212 13.71 -16.32 -1.76
CA PHE A 212 13.22 -15.31 -2.69
C PHE A 212 13.04 -15.89 -4.10
N GLU A 213 13.97 -16.72 -4.58
CA GLU A 213 13.91 -17.27 -5.95
C GLU A 213 12.56 -17.91 -6.26
N ARG A 214 11.98 -18.65 -5.31
CA ARG A 214 10.67 -19.30 -5.48
C ARG A 214 9.51 -18.33 -5.82
N HIS A 215 9.66 -17.04 -5.47
CA HIS A 215 8.66 -16.00 -5.70
C HIS A 215 8.96 -15.15 -6.94
N PHE A 216 10.23 -15.04 -7.31
CA PHE A 216 10.67 -14.25 -8.46
C PHE A 216 10.77 -15.08 -9.76
N SER A 217 10.87 -16.41 -9.67
CA SER A 217 11.07 -17.30 -10.82
C SER A 217 9.93 -17.25 -11.84
N ASP A 218 8.73 -16.91 -11.39
CA ASP A 218 7.54 -16.82 -12.26
C ASP A 218 7.53 -15.52 -13.10
N PHE A 219 8.36 -14.54 -12.73
CA PHE A 219 8.42 -13.21 -13.35
C PHE A 219 9.75 -12.93 -14.05
N PHE A 220 10.83 -13.58 -13.62
CA PHE A 220 12.17 -13.32 -14.14
C PHE A 220 12.95 -14.62 -14.36
N GLU A 221 13.74 -14.64 -15.44
CA GLU A 221 14.61 -15.77 -15.78
C GLU A 221 16.08 -15.36 -15.86
N GLY A 222 16.97 -16.31 -15.54
CA GLY A 222 18.40 -16.20 -15.75
C GLY A 222 19.02 -14.94 -15.14
N LYS A 223 19.53 -14.04 -15.99
CA LYS A 223 20.22 -12.82 -15.56
C LYS A 223 19.29 -11.79 -14.93
N GLU A 224 18.04 -11.70 -15.39
CA GLU A 224 17.07 -10.76 -14.83
C GLU A 224 16.65 -11.21 -13.42
N LEU A 225 16.54 -12.51 -13.17
CA LEU A 225 16.27 -13.04 -11.82
C LEU A 225 17.39 -12.63 -10.86
N SER A 226 18.65 -12.86 -11.23
CA SER A 226 19.80 -12.45 -10.41
C SER A 226 19.84 -10.93 -10.14
N LYS A 227 19.47 -10.14 -11.15
CA LYS A 227 19.40 -8.69 -11.04
C LYS A 227 18.27 -8.24 -10.11
N ALA A 228 17.10 -8.87 -10.19
CA ALA A 228 15.97 -8.59 -9.32
C ALA A 228 16.31 -8.87 -7.85
N LEU A 229 16.91 -10.04 -7.57
CA LEU A 229 17.32 -10.44 -6.23
C LEU A 229 18.39 -9.52 -5.62
N SER A 230 19.32 -8.99 -6.45
CA SER A 230 20.33 -8.01 -6.03
C SER A 230 19.82 -6.56 -5.96
N ALA A 231 18.54 -6.35 -6.25
CA ALA A 231 17.86 -5.05 -6.18
C ALA A 231 16.82 -4.99 -5.06
N LEU A 232 16.78 -5.99 -4.17
CA LEU A 232 15.98 -5.95 -2.95
C LEU A 232 16.50 -4.88 -1.98
N TYR A 233 15.59 -4.22 -1.28
CA TYR A 233 15.87 -3.26 -0.21
C TYR A 233 15.24 -3.73 1.08
N ALA A 234 15.83 -3.37 2.22
CA ALA A 234 15.28 -3.65 3.54
C ALA A 234 15.11 -2.36 4.35
N LEU A 235 13.97 -2.27 5.04
CA LEU A 235 13.62 -1.24 5.99
C LEU A 235 13.46 -1.89 7.38
N PRO A 236 14.19 -1.46 8.42
CA PRO A 236 13.96 -1.94 9.77
C PRO A 236 12.59 -1.51 10.27
N VAL A 237 11.87 -2.46 10.86
CA VAL A 237 10.54 -2.26 11.47
C VAL A 237 10.49 -3.03 12.78
N ASP A 238 9.46 -2.81 13.59
CA ASP A 238 9.32 -3.52 14.86
C ASP A 238 9.27 -5.03 14.63
N GLY A 239 10.19 -5.76 15.27
CA GLY A 239 10.27 -7.21 15.21
C GLY A 239 10.98 -7.80 13.99
N GLY A 240 11.54 -6.99 13.07
CA GLY A 240 12.22 -7.54 11.89
C GLY A 240 12.62 -6.53 10.82
N ILE A 241 12.63 -6.98 9.58
CA ILE A 241 12.84 -6.14 8.40
C ILE A 241 11.71 -6.33 7.39
N LEU A 242 11.23 -5.22 6.86
CA LEU A 242 10.38 -5.18 5.68
C LEU A 242 11.29 -5.13 4.45
N ILE A 243 11.19 -6.14 3.59
CA ILE A 243 12.01 -6.27 2.39
C ILE A 243 11.13 -5.99 1.18
N TYR A 244 11.63 -5.22 0.22
CA TYR A 244 10.83 -4.86 -0.94
C TYR A 244 11.66 -4.81 -2.22
N TYR A 245 10.98 -5.02 -3.34
CA TYR A 245 11.53 -4.87 -4.68
C TYR A 245 11.02 -3.58 -5.32
N PRO A 246 11.89 -2.59 -5.58
CA PRO A 246 11.49 -1.32 -6.17
C PRO A 246 11.37 -1.37 -7.70
N GLY A 247 11.77 -2.47 -8.34
CA GLY A 247 11.67 -2.60 -9.79
C GLY A 247 10.24 -2.81 -10.25
N GLU A 248 10.04 -2.64 -11.55
CA GLU A 248 8.75 -2.91 -12.19
C GLU A 248 8.56 -4.42 -12.37
N ILE A 249 7.39 -4.91 -11.96
CA ILE A 249 6.91 -6.27 -12.23
C ILE A 249 5.86 -6.17 -13.33
N ARG A 250 6.10 -6.88 -14.45
CA ARG A 250 5.09 -7.10 -15.49
C ARG A 250 4.25 -8.32 -15.12
N ALA A 251 2.94 -8.17 -15.12
CA ALA A 251 2.00 -9.24 -14.88
C ALA A 251 0.99 -9.34 -16.03
N GLU A 252 0.44 -10.53 -16.26
CA GLU A 252 -0.66 -10.67 -17.20
C GLU A 252 -1.87 -9.87 -16.70
N LYS A 253 -2.69 -9.40 -17.64
CA LYS A 253 -3.88 -8.63 -17.28
C LYS A 253 -4.82 -9.49 -16.43
N GLY A 254 -5.17 -9.00 -15.23
CA GLY A 254 -6.02 -9.73 -14.29
C GLY A 254 -5.29 -10.76 -13.42
N SER A 255 -3.96 -10.78 -13.41
CA SER A 255 -3.18 -11.55 -12.43
C SER A 255 -3.48 -11.13 -11.00
N PHE A 256 -3.33 -12.07 -10.06
CA PHE A 256 -3.58 -11.79 -8.65
C PHE A 256 -2.43 -10.99 -8.04
N LEU A 257 -2.73 -9.80 -7.51
CA LEU A 257 -1.73 -8.96 -6.80
C LEU A 257 -1.02 -9.70 -5.67
N SER A 258 -1.69 -10.68 -5.05
CA SER A 258 -1.13 -11.50 -3.98
C SER A 258 0.07 -12.34 -4.42
N GLU A 259 0.28 -12.56 -5.71
CA GLU A 259 1.41 -13.35 -6.25
C GLU A 259 2.62 -12.47 -6.58
N LEU A 260 2.47 -11.13 -6.58
CA LEU A 260 3.55 -10.22 -6.98
C LEU A 260 4.66 -10.19 -5.92
N PRO A 261 5.94 -10.42 -6.30
CA PRO A 261 7.06 -10.48 -5.37
C PRO A 261 7.56 -9.08 -4.98
N LEU A 262 6.66 -8.20 -4.55
CA LEU A 262 6.94 -6.80 -4.27
C LEU A 262 7.38 -6.57 -2.83
N VAL A 263 6.76 -7.25 -1.85
CA VAL A 263 6.98 -7.00 -0.43
C VAL A 263 7.05 -8.30 0.36
N PHE A 264 8.04 -8.39 1.24
CA PHE A 264 8.27 -9.50 2.14
C PHE A 264 8.53 -8.96 3.56
N PHE A 265 8.31 -9.80 4.56
CA PHE A 265 8.70 -9.53 5.93
C PHE A 265 9.54 -10.67 6.48
N TYR A 266 10.64 -10.32 7.14
CA TYR A 266 11.51 -11.26 7.81
C TYR A 266 11.61 -10.93 9.30
N ASP A 267 11.14 -11.84 10.15
CA ASP A 267 11.14 -11.68 11.61
C ASP A 267 12.48 -12.06 12.29
N GLY A 268 13.47 -12.47 11.48
CA GLY A 268 14.75 -13.01 11.96
C GLY A 268 14.85 -14.54 11.87
N GLU A 269 13.74 -15.22 11.61
CA GLU A 269 13.68 -16.68 11.44
C GLU A 269 12.99 -17.06 10.12
N ASN A 270 11.82 -16.49 9.83
CA ASN A 270 10.95 -16.86 8.73
C ASN A 270 10.76 -15.72 7.75
N LEU A 271 10.95 -15.99 6.45
CA LEU A 271 10.58 -15.08 5.38
C LEU A 271 9.12 -15.30 4.99
N ARG A 272 8.33 -14.25 5.09
CA ARG A 272 6.92 -14.23 4.67
C ARG A 272 6.77 -13.31 3.47
N HIS A 273 6.18 -13.81 2.41
CA HIS A 273 5.65 -12.96 1.34
C HIS A 273 4.36 -12.30 1.85
N LEU A 274 4.21 -11.01 1.62
CA LEU A 274 3.06 -10.26 2.12
C LEU A 274 1.99 -10.13 1.03
N ASP A 275 0.85 -10.76 1.28
CA ASP A 275 -0.29 -10.75 0.37
C ASP A 275 -0.80 -9.32 0.15
N MET A 276 -0.82 -8.89 -1.12
CA MET A 276 -1.39 -7.61 -1.52
C MET A 276 -2.84 -7.81 -1.96
N SER A 277 -3.79 -7.64 -1.04
CA SER A 277 -5.22 -7.64 -1.36
C SER A 277 -5.69 -6.25 -1.84
N THR A 278 -6.81 -6.18 -2.57
CA THR A 278 -7.53 -4.94 -2.89
C THR A 278 -8.84 -4.80 -2.12
N ASP A 279 -9.12 -5.72 -1.19
CA ASP A 279 -10.26 -5.62 -0.29
C ASP A 279 -9.97 -4.56 0.76
N MET A 280 -10.77 -3.48 0.76
CA MET A 280 -10.61 -2.39 1.71
C MET A 280 -10.83 -2.90 3.14
N GLN A 281 -9.80 -2.77 3.97
CA GLN A 281 -9.83 -3.21 5.37
C GLN A 281 -10.09 -2.02 6.31
N GLU A 282 -10.73 -2.30 7.44
CA GLU A 282 -10.91 -1.30 8.50
C GLU A 282 -9.61 -1.07 9.25
N LEU A 283 -9.32 0.20 9.50
CA LEU A 283 -8.17 0.57 10.31
C LEU A 283 -8.43 0.20 11.77
N PRO A 284 -7.41 -0.24 12.52
CA PRO A 284 -7.56 -0.51 13.95
C PRO A 284 -7.84 0.80 14.70
N GLU A 285 -9.05 0.95 15.24
CA GLU A 285 -9.42 2.15 16.00
C GLU A 285 -8.67 2.25 17.33
N CYS A 286 -8.33 3.47 17.75
CA CYS A 286 -7.74 3.71 19.06
C CYS A 286 -8.76 3.40 20.16
N ASN A 287 -8.50 2.38 21.00
CA ASN A 287 -9.36 2.09 22.15
C ASN A 287 -9.35 3.27 23.15
N PRO A 288 -10.50 3.91 23.45
CA PRO A 288 -10.55 5.01 24.42
C PRO A 288 -10.22 4.57 25.86
N SER A 289 -10.22 3.27 26.14
CA SER A 289 -10.02 2.68 27.48
C SER A 289 -8.56 2.63 27.96
N GLN A 290 -7.57 2.75 27.07
CA GLN A 290 -6.15 2.73 27.49
C GLN A 290 -5.54 4.14 27.62
N ALA A 291 -6.00 5.12 26.85
CA ALA A 291 -5.50 6.50 26.94
C ALA A 291 -5.84 7.21 28.27
N GLN A 292 -6.89 6.78 28.97
CA GLN A 292 -7.21 7.29 30.32
C GLN A 292 -6.40 6.63 31.44
N THR A 293 -5.79 5.47 31.21
CA THR A 293 -4.95 4.81 32.22
C THR A 293 -3.54 5.39 32.25
N GLU A 294 -3.01 5.87 31.12
CA GLU A 294 -1.71 6.55 31.08
C GLU A 294 -1.78 8.03 31.45
N LYS A 295 -2.87 8.75 31.13
CA LYS A 295 -3.05 10.15 31.60
C LYS A 295 -3.26 10.26 33.12
N ASN A 296 -3.73 9.21 33.78
CA ASN A 296 -3.79 9.11 35.24
C ASN A 296 -2.50 8.57 35.88
N LYS A 297 -1.45 8.32 35.08
CA LYS A 297 -0.11 8.01 35.55
C LYS A 297 0.80 9.24 35.51
N LYS A 298 0.26 10.41 35.86
CA LYS A 298 1.06 11.54 36.34
C LYS A 298 1.00 11.56 37.87
N GLU A 299 2.19 11.53 38.45
CA GLU A 299 2.56 11.70 39.86
C GLU A 299 2.39 10.47 40.76
N ILE A 300 3.52 9.85 41.13
CA ILE A 300 4.05 9.88 42.50
C ILE A 300 5.57 9.55 42.48
N CYS A 301 6.35 10.50 42.99
CA CYS A 301 7.65 10.40 43.69
C CYS A 301 8.88 9.76 43.02
N GLY A 302 9.80 10.62 42.59
CA GLY A 302 11.20 10.27 42.29
C GLY A 302 12.23 11.20 42.92
N ILE A 303 12.02 11.69 44.15
CA ILE A 303 13.07 12.28 45.02
C ILE A 303 12.85 11.88 46.50
N GLY A 304 11.59 11.72 46.95
CA GLY A 304 11.27 11.33 48.34
C GLY A 304 11.69 9.90 48.73
N THR A 305 11.67 8.94 47.81
CA THR A 305 12.11 7.56 48.03
C THR A 305 13.62 7.42 48.21
N LEU A 306 14.41 8.32 47.61
CA LEU A 306 15.85 8.39 47.81
C LEU A 306 16.22 8.99 49.19
N LEU A 307 15.41 9.90 49.73
CA LEU A 307 15.58 10.41 51.09
C LEU A 307 15.21 9.38 52.16
N LEU A 308 14.21 8.53 51.94
CA LEU A 308 13.85 7.46 52.90
C LEU A 308 14.93 6.36 53.00
N LEU A 309 15.64 6.07 51.90
CA LEU A 309 16.77 5.12 51.90
C LEU A 309 18.02 5.68 52.59
N MET A 310 18.20 7.01 52.63
CA MET A 310 19.34 7.66 53.28
C MET A 310 19.17 7.81 54.81
N ILE A 311 17.95 7.71 55.35
CA ILE A 311 17.69 7.88 56.79
C ILE A 311 17.70 6.54 57.55
N MET A 312 17.44 5.42 56.88
CA MET A 312 17.47 4.07 57.47
C MET A 312 18.79 3.70 58.18
N PRO A 313 20.00 3.99 57.64
CA PRO A 313 21.24 3.66 58.35
C PRO A 313 21.53 4.56 59.57
N LEU A 314 20.88 5.73 59.68
CA LEU A 314 21.04 6.64 60.83
C LEU A 314 20.16 6.24 62.02
N VAL A 315 18.99 5.63 61.79
CA VAL A 315 18.12 5.13 62.87
C VAL A 315 18.65 3.81 63.44
N LEU A 316 19.21 2.93 62.60
CA LEU A 316 19.84 1.68 63.08
C LEU A 316 21.10 1.92 63.92
N LYS A 317 21.88 2.97 63.65
CA LYS A 317 23.05 3.30 64.48
C LYS A 317 22.67 3.81 65.88
N LYS A 318 21.51 4.45 66.03
CA LYS A 318 21.04 4.95 67.34
C LYS A 318 20.45 3.85 68.24
N LEU A 319 19.95 2.75 67.65
CA LEU A 319 19.45 1.59 68.38
C LEU A 319 20.54 0.64 68.90
N HIS A 320 21.77 0.72 68.35
CA HIS A 320 22.92 -0.05 68.86
C HIS A 320 23.69 0.65 70.00
N GLN A 321 23.46 1.95 70.25
CA GLN A 321 24.11 2.68 71.36
C GLN A 321 23.29 2.75 72.66
N VAL A 322 22.07 2.19 72.69
CA VAL A 322 21.23 2.14 73.91
C VAL A 322 21.29 0.77 74.58
N LYS A 323 22.06 -0.18 74.03
CA LYS A 323 22.21 -1.53 74.60
C LYS A 323 23.49 -1.76 75.40
N ASP A 324 24.39 -0.77 75.42
CA ASP A 324 25.60 -0.74 76.25
C ASP A 324 25.58 0.53 77.12
N ASN A 325 24.74 0.51 78.16
CA ASN A 325 24.90 1.26 79.41
C ASN A 325 24.04 0.63 80.50
#